data_AF-A0A2W4ZYK9-F1
#
_entry.id   AF-A0A2W4ZYK9-F1
#
_cell.length_a   1.000
_cell.length_b   1.000
_cell.length_c   1.000
_cell.angle_alpha   90.00
_cell.angle_beta   90.00
_cell.angle_gamma   90.00
#
_symmetry.space_group_name_H-M   'P 1'
#
loop_
_entity.id
_entity.type
_entity.pdbx_description
1 polymer ?
#
loop_
_entity_poly.entity_id
_entity_poly.type
_entity_poly.pdbx_seq_one_letter_code
_entity_poly.pdbx_strand_id
1 'polypeptide(L)' 'MGNMPVSFYRRWSAEAATIALTTSEPKMHDRCVHSANMWNLIADAIDDGDGDRLSSLTKNLIYFGDGRMFAI' A
#
# COMPACT_ATOMS: atom_id res chain seq x y z
N MET A 1 -22.21 -19.02 -15.23
CA MET A 1 -21.83 -17.88 -14.38
C MET A 1 -20.49 -17.39 -14.88
N GLY A 2 -20.45 -16.20 -15.48
CA GLY A 2 -19.24 -15.69 -16.16
C GLY A 2 -18.12 -15.42 -15.16
N ASN A 3 -16.89 -15.81 -15.52
CA ASN A 3 -15.70 -15.56 -14.72
C ASN A 3 -15.47 -14.05 -14.70
N MET A 4 -15.73 -13.38 -13.58
CA MET A 4 -15.51 -11.94 -13.51
C MET A 4 -14.02 -11.64 -13.64
N PRO A 5 -13.64 -10.58 -14.36
CA PRO A 5 -12.24 -10.23 -14.52
C PRO A 5 -11.56 -10.09 -13.16
N VAL A 6 -10.31 -10.54 -13.05
CA VAL A 6 -9.51 -10.39 -11.82
C VAL A 6 -9.45 -8.92 -11.36
N SER A 7 -9.49 -7.97 -12.30
CA SER A 7 -9.59 -6.53 -12.03
C SER A 7 -10.88 -6.14 -11.31
N PHE A 8 -12.00 -6.80 -11.59
CA PHE A 8 -13.27 -6.59 -10.88
C PHE A 8 -13.15 -7.04 -9.43
N TYR A 9 -12.65 -8.26 -9.19
CA TYR A 9 -12.50 -8.78 -7.83
C TYR A 9 -11.52 -7.96 -6.99
N ARG A 10 -10.41 -7.49 -7.59
CA ARG A 10 -9.48 -6.56 -6.92
C ARG A 10 -10.17 -5.26 -6.53
N ARG A 11 -10.94 -4.65 -7.42
CA ARG A 11 -11.64 -3.40 -7.14
C ARG A 11 -12.70 -3.59 -6.05
N TRP A 12 -13.53 -4.62 -6.17
CA TRP A 12 -14.57 -4.92 -5.18
C TRP A 12 -14.01 -5.20 -3.79
N SER A 13 -12.93 -5.99 -3.70
CA SER A 13 -12.29 -6.31 -2.42
C SER A 13 -11.65 -5.09 -1.77
N ALA A 14 -10.99 -4.22 -2.54
CA ALA A 14 -10.45 -2.95 -2.04
C ALA A 14 -11.56 -2.03 -1.50
N GLU A 15 -12.68 -1.94 -2.22
CA GLU A 15 -13.83 -1.12 -1.83
C GLU A 15 -14.52 -1.66 -0.57
N ALA A 16 -14.74 -2.97 -0.49
CA ALA A 16 -15.29 -3.64 0.69
C ALA A 16 -14.39 -3.49 1.93
N ALA A 17 -13.07 -3.62 1.76
CA ALA A 17 -12.10 -3.40 2.83
C ALA A 17 -12.11 -1.94 3.31
N THR A 18 -12.23 -0.98 2.39
CA THR A 18 -12.33 0.45 2.72
C THR A 18 -13.60 0.75 3.52
N ILE A 19 -14.74 0.19 3.11
CA ILE A 19 -16.03 0.34 3.83
C ILE A 19 -15.95 -0.30 5.21
N ALA A 20 -15.39 -1.50 5.33
CA ALA A 20 -15.23 -2.19 6.61
C ALA A 20 -14.32 -1.40 7.57
N LEU A 21 -13.19 -0.88 7.07
CA LEU A 21 -12.24 -0.10 7.87
C LEU A 21 -12.79 1.26 8.30
N THR A 22 -13.49 1.98 7.40
CA THR A 22 -14.15 3.26 7.73
C THR A 22 -15.25 3.11 8.78
N THR A 23 -16.02 2.03 8.70
CA THR A 23 -17.18 1.80 9.59
C THR A 23 -16.76 1.32 10.98
N SER A 24 -15.68 0.54 11.08
CA SER A 24 -15.23 -0.04 12.36
C SER A 24 -14.26 0.86 13.12
N GLU A 25 -13.33 1.52 12.43
CA GLU A 25 -12.27 2.31 13.06
C GLU A 25 -11.83 3.46 12.14
N PRO A 26 -12.47 4.65 12.21
CA PRO A 26 -12.17 5.78 11.33
C PRO A 26 -10.69 6.19 11.34
N LYS A 27 -10.03 6.10 12.49
CA LYS A 27 -8.59 6.37 12.63
C LYS A 27 -7.73 5.34 11.89
N MET A 28 -8.21 4.10 11.75
CA MET A 28 -7.51 3.05 11.00
C MET A 28 -7.68 3.26 9.50
N HIS A 29 -8.84 3.74 9.04
CA HIS A 29 -9.04 4.14 7.66
C HIS A 29 -8.03 5.20 7.21
N ASP A 30 -7.88 6.29 7.97
CA ASP A 30 -6.95 7.37 7.60
C ASP A 30 -5.51 6.87 7.54
N ARG A 31 -5.12 5.96 8.43
CA ARG A 31 -3.81 5.29 8.40
C ARG A 31 -3.65 4.39 7.19
N CYS A 32 -4.69 3.64 6.80
CA CYS A 32 -4.68 2.79 5.62
C CYS A 32 -4.59 3.60 4.32
N VAL A 33 -5.37 4.68 4.20
CA VAL A 33 -5.30 5.60 3.05
C VAL A 33 -3.92 6.26 2.98
N HIS A 34 -3.40 6.73 4.11
CA HIS A 34 -2.05 7.28 4.17
C HIS A 34 -0.99 6.26 3.72
N SER A 35 -1.08 5.02 4.22
CA SER A 35 -0.16 3.95 3.80
C SER A 35 -0.30 3.61 2.31
N ALA A 36 -1.51 3.56 1.77
CA ALA A 36 -1.73 3.28 0.35
C ALA A 36 -1.12 4.37 -0.54
N ASN A 37 -1.29 5.63 -0.15
CA ASN A 37 -0.68 6.76 -0.85
C ASN A 37 0.86 6.70 -0.82
N MET A 38 1.46 6.32 0.31
CA MET A 38 2.92 6.12 0.39
C MET A 38 3.41 5.01 -0.54
N TRP A 39 2.68 3.89 -0.64
CA TRP A 39 3.01 2.82 -1.58
C TRP A 39 2.89 3.25 -3.04
N ASN A 40 1.89 4.06 -3.39
CA ASN A 40 1.77 4.62 -4.73
C ASN A 40 2.96 5.52 -5.07
N LEU A 41 3.38 6.41 -4.16
CA LEU A 41 4.55 7.28 -4.37
C LEU A 41 5.85 6.49 -4.56
N ILE A 42 6.00 5.37 -3.86
CA ILE A 42 7.14 4.46 -4.03
C ILE A 42 7.08 3.78 -5.42
N ALA A 43 5.91 3.31 -5.83
CA ALA A 43 5.72 2.70 -7.15
C ALA A 43 6.02 3.70 -8.28
N ASP A 44 5.51 4.92 -8.19
CA ASP A 44 5.79 5.99 -9.15
C ASP A 44 7.30 6.27 -9.26
N ALA A 45 8.02 6.35 -8.12
CA ALA A 45 9.46 6.57 -8.13
C ALA A 45 10.25 5.42 -8.78
N ILE A 46 9.76 4.17 -8.66
CA ILE A 46 10.34 3.01 -9.35
C ILE A 46 10.09 3.10 -10.86
N ASP A 47 8.86 3.39 -11.26
CA ASP A 47 8.47 3.47 -12.67
C ASP A 47 9.19 4.62 -13.40
N ASP A 48 9.40 5.75 -12.72
CA ASP A 48 10.15 6.91 -13.22
C ASP A 48 11.68 6.71 -13.20
N GLY A 49 12.18 5.66 -12.53
CA GLY A 49 13.61 5.43 -12.34
C GLY A 49 14.30 6.44 -11.41
N ASP A 50 13.55 7.14 -10.58
CA ASP A 50 14.04 8.17 -9.65
C ASP A 50 14.54 7.56 -8.33
N GLY A 51 15.81 7.16 -8.34
CA GLY A 51 16.47 6.50 -7.20
C GLY A 51 16.59 7.37 -5.95
N ASP A 52 16.76 8.69 -6.09
CA ASP A 52 16.90 9.61 -4.96
C ASP A 52 15.56 9.77 -4.24
N ARG A 53 14.47 9.92 -5.00
CA ARG A 53 13.11 9.96 -4.46
C ARG A 53 12.73 8.64 -3.83
N LEU A 54 13.07 7.51 -4.45
CA LEU A 54 12.85 6.19 -3.88
C LEU A 54 13.55 6.04 -2.52
N SER A 55 14.85 6.34 -2.44
CA SER A 55 15.63 6.27 -1.20
C SER A 55 15.06 7.18 -0.10
N SER A 56 14.65 8.40 -0.45
CA SER A 56 14.01 9.33 0.50
C SER A 56 12.68 8.81 1.06
N LEU A 57 11.86 8.16 0.22
CA LEU A 57 10.58 7.57 0.61
C LEU A 57 10.73 6.29 1.43
N THR A 58 11.81 5.53 1.19
CA THR A 58 12.04 4.22 1.82
C THR A 58 13.00 4.24 3.00
N LYS A 59 13.68 5.37 3.30
CA LYS A 59 14.66 5.51 4.40
C LYS A 59 14.21 5.07 5.79
N ASN A 60 12.89 4.98 6.00
CA ASN A 60 12.27 4.58 7.27
C ASN A 60 11.54 3.24 7.17
N LEU A 61 11.61 2.56 6.01
CA LEU A 61 11.06 1.23 5.85
C LEU A 61 12.02 0.24 6.52
N ILE A 62 11.53 -0.33 7.62
CA ILE A 62 12.20 -1.42 8.30
C ILE A 62 11.75 -2.71 7.61
N TYR A 63 12.69 -3.40 6.96
CA TYR A 63 12.42 -4.73 6.41
C TYR A 63 12.44 -5.75 7.54
N PHE A 64 11.34 -6.49 7.72
CA PHE A 64 11.25 -7.59 8.66
C PHE A 64 11.51 -8.91 7.91
N GLY A 65 12.76 -9.35 7.88
CA GLY A 65 13.17 -10.62 7.26
C GLY A 65 13.77 -11.56 8.31
N ASP A 66 13.30 -12.81 8.39
CA ASP A 66 13.84 -13.88 9.25
C ASP A 66 14.26 -13.45 10.67
N GLY A 67 13.40 -12.67 11.34
CA GLY A 67 13.61 -12.24 12.71
C GLY A 67 14.69 -11.18 12.92
N ARG A 68 15.18 -10.52 11.85
CA ARG A 68 16.13 -9.41 11.92
C ARG A 68 15.57 -8.17 11.24
N MET A 69 15.62 -7.05 11.95
CA MET A 69 15.30 -5.74 11.38
C MET A 69 16.50 -5.25 10.57
N PHE A 70 16.31 -5.03 9.29
CA PHE A 70 17.26 -4.30 8.45
C PHE A 70 16.64 -2.94 8.11
N ALA A 71 17.35 -1.87 8.49
CA ALA A 71 17.09 -0.54 7.96
C ALA A 71 17.77 -0.45 6.58
N ILE A 72 17.03 0.03 5.58
CA ILE A 72 17.56 0.36 4.25
C ILE A 72 17.97 1.83 4.25
#